data_AF-X1TNT9-F1
#
_entry.id   AF-X1TNT9-F1
#
_cell.length_a   1.000
_cell.length_b   1.000
_cell.length_c   1.000
_cell.angle_alpha   90.00
_cell.angle_beta   90.00
_cell.angle_gamma   90.00
#
_symmetry.space_group_name_H-M   'P 1'
#
loop_
_entity.id
_entity.type
_entity.pdbx_description
1 polymer ?
#
loop_
_entity_poly.entity_id
_entity_poly.type
_entity_poly.pdbx_seq_one_letter_code
_entity_poly.pdbx_strand_id
1 'polypeptide(L)' 'VRIDPLTSQVIGWIDLKGILSPKDDSETVDVLNGIAYDAKNDRLFVTGKFWPKLFEIELMGQGTAESKRSDLNF' A
#
# COMPACT_ATOMS: atom_id res chain seq x y z
N VAL A 1 1.60 -2.29 -7.55
CA VAL A 1 0.65 -2.33 -8.68
C VAL A 1 -0.34 -3.46 -8.45
N ARG A 2 -1.63 -3.27 -8.77
CA ARG A 2 -2.64 -4.32 -8.75
C ARG A 2 -3.01 -4.63 -10.20
N ILE A 3 -2.98 -5.91 -10.56
CA ILE A 3 -3.21 -6.39 -11.93
C ILE A 3 -4.41 -7.32 -11.89
N ASP A 4 -5.34 -7.14 -12.83
CA ASP A 4 -6.43 -8.09 -13.05
C ASP A 4 -5.85 -9.36 -13.70
N PRO A 5 -5.97 -10.54 -13.05
CA PRO A 5 -5.39 -11.78 -13.57
C PRO A 5 -6.05 -12.27 -14.87
N LEU A 6 -7.29 -11.85 -15.18
CA LEU A 6 -8.00 -12.28 -16.38
C LEU A 6 -7.62 -11.45 -17.61
N THR A 7 -7.39 -10.15 -17.41
CA THR A 7 -7.18 -9.20 -18.52
C THR A 7 -5.73 -8.71 -18.62
N SER A 8 -4.89 -9.00 -17.61
CA SER A 8 -3.54 -8.45 -17.45
C SER A 8 -3.50 -6.92 -17.38
N GLN A 9 -4.65 -6.26 -17.21
CA GLN A 9 -4.71 -4.81 -17.07
C GLN A 9 -4.28 -4.40 -15.67
N VAL A 10 -3.52 -3.30 -15.61
CA VAL A 10 -3.23 -2.63 -14.35
C VAL A 10 -4.48 -1.90 -13.88
N ILE A 11 -5.00 -2.27 -12.72
CA ILE A 11 -6.25 -1.72 -12.15
C ILE A 11 -6.00 -0.81 -10.94
N GLY A 12 -4.74 -0.63 -10.54
CA GLY A 12 -4.42 0.28 -9.44
C GLY A 12 -2.93 0.34 -9.11
N TRP A 13 -2.57 1.41 -8.40
CA TRP A 13 -1.24 1.68 -7.90
C TRP A 13 -1.31 2.03 -6.43
N ILE A 14 -0.29 1.62 -5.69
CA ILE A 14 -0.07 2.00 -4.29
C ILE A 14 1.35 2.55 -4.26
N ASP A 15 1.51 3.77 -3.78
CA ASP A 15 2.82 4.36 -3.54
C ASP A 15 3.23 4.08 -2.09
N LEU A 16 4.38 3.40 -1.92
CA LEU A 16 4.94 3.04 -0.62
C LEU A 16 6.25 3.79 -0.34
N LYS A 17 6.52 4.88 -1.07
CA LYS A 17 7.70 5.71 -0.84
C LYS A 17 7.70 6.25 0.59
N GLY A 18 8.83 6.10 1.28
CA GLY A 18 9.01 6.57 2.66
C GLY A 18 8.41 5.66 3.74
N ILE A 19 7.98 4.44 3.38
CA ILE A 19 7.50 3.46 4.38
C ILE A 19 8.59 3.04 5.38
N LEU A 20 9.85 2.99 4.93
CA LEU A 20 11.00 2.85 5.82
C LEU A 20 11.43 4.21 6.35
N SER A 21 11.66 4.28 7.66
CA SER A 21 12.27 5.47 8.25
C SER A 21 13.77 5.51 7.92
N PRO A 22 14.40 6.70 7.90
CA PRO A 22 15.85 6.80 7.66
C PRO A 22 16.71 6.02 8.66
N LYS A 23 16.17 5.66 9.83
CA LYS A 23 16.87 4.84 10.83
C LYS A 23 16.85 3.35 10.49
N ASP A 24 15.82 2.92 9.77
CA ASP A 24 15.65 1.52 9.35
C ASP A 24 16.30 1.27 7.99
N ASP A 25 16.57 2.32 7.23
CA ASP A 25 17.21 2.32 5.92
C ASP A 25 18.74 2.28 6.06
N SER A 26 19.26 1.10 6.44
CA SER A 26 20.69 0.82 6.58
C SER A 26 21.31 0.35 5.26
N GLU A 27 22.65 0.30 5.17
CA GLU A 27 23.37 -0.19 3.97
C GLU A 27 22.99 -1.63 3.55
N THR A 28 22.45 -2.43 4.47
CA THR A 28 22.04 -3.82 4.18
C THR A 28 20.61 -3.92 3.65
N VAL A 29 19.80 -2.88 3.84
CA VAL A 29 18.44 -2.83 3.30
C VAL A 29 18.52 -2.74 1.78
N ASP A 30 17.72 -3.56 1.12
CA ASP A 30 17.64 -3.60 -0.33
C ASP A 30 16.19 -3.23 -0.75
N VAL A 31 15.78 -3.66 -1.92
CA VAL A 31 14.48 -3.33 -2.51
C VAL A 31 13.26 -3.89 -1.79
N LEU A 32 12.13 -3.22 -1.99
CA LEU A 32 10.80 -3.75 -1.68
C LEU A 32 10.58 -5.06 -2.45
N ASN A 33 10.33 -6.12 -1.69
CA ASN A 33 10.14 -7.47 -2.19
C ASN A 33 9.43 -8.28 -1.10
N GLY A 34 8.22 -8.75 -1.39
CA GLY A 34 7.36 -9.42 -0.44
C GLY A 34 6.05 -8.67 -0.26
N ILE A 35 4.98 -9.27 -0.79
CA ILE A 35 3.60 -8.83 -0.62
C ILE A 35 2.80 -10.06 -0.23
N ALA A 36 2.02 -9.99 0.84
CA ALA A 36 1.14 -11.06 1.28
C ALA A 36 -0.23 -10.49 1.62
N TYR A 37 -1.29 -11.15 1.17
CA TYR A 37 -2.66 -10.78 1.48
C TYR A 37 -3.33 -11.92 2.26
N ASP A 38 -3.80 -11.62 3.46
CA ASP A 38 -4.60 -12.50 4.29
C ASP A 38 -6.09 -12.24 4.03
N ALA A 39 -6.67 -13.03 3.14
CA ALA A 39 -8.07 -12.90 2.76
C ALA A 39 -9.06 -13.18 3.91
N LYS A 40 -8.65 -13.89 4.95
CA LYS A 40 -9.55 -14.24 6.08
C LYS A 40 -9.78 -13.03 6.98
N ASN A 41 -8.75 -12.22 7.19
CA ASN A 41 -8.79 -11.08 8.09
C ASN A 41 -8.73 -9.73 7.36
N ASP A 42 -8.69 -9.73 6.02
CA ASP A 42 -8.55 -8.54 5.16
C ASP A 42 -7.30 -7.70 5.48
N ARG A 43 -6.15 -8.38 5.62
CA ARG A 43 -4.87 -7.75 6.00
C ARG A 43 -3.88 -7.83 4.85
N LEU A 44 -3.25 -6.70 4.52
CA LEU A 44 -2.19 -6.62 3.52
C LEU A 44 -0.85 -6.38 4.21
N PHE A 45 0.13 -7.21 3.89
CA PHE A 45 1.49 -7.09 4.42
C PHE A 45 2.48 -6.80 3.32
N VAL A 46 3.45 -5.94 3.62
CA VAL A 46 4.56 -5.59 2.73
C VAL A 46 5.88 -5.61 3.49
N THR A 47 6.92 -6.06 2.80
CA THR A 47 8.29 -6.05 3.31
C THR A 47 9.28 -5.91 2.15
N GLY A 48 10.55 -6.08 2.44
CA GLY A 48 11.62 -6.05 1.46
C GLY A 48 12.78 -6.95 1.83
N LYS A 49 13.67 -7.08 0.86
CA LYS A 49 14.86 -7.90 1.02
C LYS A 49 15.75 -7.26 2.08
N PHE A 50 16.05 -8.04 3.13
CA PHE A 50 16.80 -7.63 4.32
C PHE A 50 16.20 -6.45 5.10
N TRP A 51 14.91 -6.16 4.92
CA TRP A 51 14.24 -5.17 5.76
C TRP A 51 14.19 -5.68 7.21
N PRO A 52 14.47 -4.81 8.20
CA PRO A 52 14.35 -5.19 9.61
C PRO A 52 12.89 -5.29 10.08
N LYS A 53 11.91 -5.02 9.19
CA LYS A 53 10.50 -4.84 9.50
C LYS A 53 9.57 -5.49 8.48
N LEU A 54 8.42 -5.92 9.00
CA LEU A 54 7.22 -6.28 8.24
C LEU A 54 6.15 -5.24 8.56
N PHE A 55 5.52 -4.68 7.53
CA PHE A 55 4.43 -3.73 7.70
C PHE A 55 3.11 -4.39 7.36
N GLU A 56 2.13 -4.23 8.22
CA GLU A 56 0.72 -4.34 7.84
C GLU A 56 0.26 -2.97 7.37
N ILE A 57 -0.40 -2.90 6.21
CA ILE A 57 -0.89 -1.65 5.63
C ILE A 57 -2.38 -1.75 5.34
N GLU A 58 -3.08 -0.65 5.57
CA GLU A 58 -4.49 -0.48 5.20
C GLU A 58 -4.59 0.39 3.95
N LEU A 59 -5.36 -0.06 2.97
CA LEU A 59 -5.59 0.69 1.75
C LEU A 59 -6.80 1.60 1.94
N MET A 60 -6.54 2.87 2.21
CA MET A 60 -7.58 3.88 2.17
C MET A 60 -8.00 4.04 0.70
N GLY A 61 -9.21 3.59 0.35
CA GLY A 61 -9.79 3.90 -0.95
C GLY A 61 -9.74 5.42 -1.16
N GLN A 62 -9.53 5.86 -2.41
CA GLN A 62 -9.87 7.23 -2.75
C GLN A 62 -11.39 7.36 -2.57
N GLY A 63 -11.81 7.75 -1.37
CA GLY A 63 -13.16 8.21 -1.15
C GLY A 63 -13.42 9.27 -2.21
N THR A 64 -14.53 9.16 -2.93
CA THR A 64 -14.97 10.18 -3.87
C THR A 64 -14.98 11.51 -3.11
N ALA A 65 -13.97 12.34 -3.33
CA ALA A 65 -13.84 13.68 -2.75
C ALA A 65 -14.93 14.64 -3.28
N GLU A 66 -15.96 14.11 -3.94
CA GLU A 66 -17.09 14.82 -4.54
C GLU A 66 -18.38 14.70 -3.70
N SER A 67 -18.45 13.81 -2.69
CA SER A 67 -19.70 13.59 -1.93
C SER A 67 -19.87 14.46 -0.66
N LYS A 68 -18.97 15.44 -0.40
CA LYS A 68 -19.05 16.28 0.82
C LYS A 68 -19.02 17.80 0.58
N ARG A 69 -19.16 18.27 -0.66
CA ARG A 69 -19.18 19.73 -0.98
C ARG A 69 -20.57 20.31 -1.26
N SER A 70 -21.65 19.53 -1.25
CA SER A 70 -23.02 20.05 -1.46
C SER A 70 -23.77 20.46 -0.19
N ASP A 71 -23.28 20.10 1.01
CA ASP A 71 -24.11 20.14 2.23
C ASP A 71 -23.77 21.30 3.18
N LEU A 72 -23.03 22.31 2.73
CA LEU A 72 -22.76 23.53 3.50
C LEU A 72 -23.07 24.75 2.66
N ASN A 73 -24.36 25.04 2.52
CA ASN A 73 -24.85 26.41 2.41
C ASN A 73 -25.23 26.87 3.83
N PHE A 74 -24.35 27.66 4.44
CA PHE A 74 -24.71 28.66 5.46
C PHE A 74 -24.20 30.01 4.98
#